data_AF-I0ER56-F1
#
_entry.id   AF-I0ER56-F1
#
_cell.length_a   1.000
_cell.length_b   1.000
_cell.length_c   1.000
_cell.angle_alpha   90.00
_cell.angle_beta   90.00
_cell.angle_gamma   90.00
#
_symmetry.space_group_name_H-M   'P 1'
#
loop_
_entity.id
_entity.type
_entity.pdbx_description
1 polymer ?
#
loop_
_entity_poly.entity_id
_entity_poly.type
_entity_poly.pdbx_seq_one_letter_code
_entity_poly.pdbx_strand_id
1 'polypeptide(L)'
;MIKKSKALFLSLVACASLSHAEDDGGFFTVGYELGQVMQDVKNPGGSKRDELARELNATTTNNILGNNTGGNIVGSLSNAFSQYLYTFLAAYPPNKLTFGGNQSGDHQQGGNTNDVAANALLQGTVGQGTCASAGTHQELTNNHSCTSAGYFWLPSLSEKILQTIGANVSYGTNTTFPNMQKQITYLDSANIFFNAVNGALSNAKTTGGSTSNHQGSGSSGSTIPQTAITYLKEQQTLLNEAANLLKADSNMLQAFNSTIAGQSLNSAQFTDLVQAVITQSQGVLEKLTKNTVNASAVVNAGITSFNPQATNNVSSRAMGLPSALLNAQRTLQKISALNAEVKSMPYLPQFRAGNSRATNIMNGFYTKFGFKQFFGKRRNLGVRYYGFFSYNGAQVGFRATSNDVSLFTYGVGADALYNIFSRSYQNRSVDMGFFSGMQLAGETFNSTLKNDPNVKLHGKLESTHFQFLFDFGMRMNFGKLGEKTKRHNQHTVEIGVQVPTIYNTYYKSAGTTVKYFRPYSVYWSYGYSF
;
A
#
# COMPACT_ATOMS: atom_id res chain seq x y z
N MET A 1 28.00 15.22 67.70
CA MET A 1 29.23 15.31 66.86
C MET A 1 28.84 15.80 65.46
N ILE A 2 29.77 16.46 64.75
CA ILE A 2 29.63 17.06 63.41
C ILE A 2 29.09 18.51 63.40
N LYS A 3 29.94 19.44 63.87
CA LYS A 3 30.03 20.81 63.33
C LYS A 3 31.42 20.94 62.70
N LYS A 4 31.52 20.85 61.37
CA LYS A 4 32.65 21.34 60.54
C LYS A 4 32.33 21.11 59.05
N SER A 5 31.93 22.16 58.33
CA SER A 5 32.18 22.29 56.87
C SER A 5 31.83 23.67 56.28
N LYS A 6 31.21 24.60 57.02
CA LYS A 6 30.91 25.96 56.49
C LYS A 6 32.13 26.89 56.38
N ALA A 7 33.24 26.56 57.03
CA ALA A 7 34.46 27.37 57.00
C ALA A 7 35.24 27.25 55.68
N LEU A 8 35.14 26.10 54.97
CA LEU A 8 35.88 25.88 53.73
C LEU A 8 35.28 26.64 52.53
N PHE A 9 33.97 26.87 52.55
CA PHE A 9 33.27 27.67 51.53
C PHE A 9 33.50 29.18 51.71
N LEU A 10 33.62 29.65 52.95
CA LEU A 10 33.82 31.07 53.25
C LEU A 10 35.28 31.51 53.12
N SER A 11 36.26 30.61 53.34
CA SER A 11 37.68 30.90 53.10
C SER A 11 38.06 30.89 51.62
N LEU A 12 37.25 30.27 50.74
CA LEU A 12 37.47 30.30 49.29
C LEU A 12 37.02 31.62 48.65
N VAL A 13 36.09 32.34 49.29
CA VAL A 13 35.49 33.59 48.80
C VAL A 13 36.27 34.84 49.24
N ALA A 14 37.02 34.76 50.34
CA ALA A 14 37.62 35.95 50.97
C ALA A 14 39.03 36.34 50.45
N CYS A 15 39.70 35.52 49.64
CA CYS A 15 41.04 35.83 49.08
C CYS A 15 41.04 36.13 47.57
N ALA A 16 39.87 36.38 46.97
CA ALA A 16 39.69 36.58 45.53
C ALA A 16 40.04 37.99 45.00
N SER A 17 40.75 38.83 45.76
CA SER A 17 40.78 40.28 45.48
C SER A 17 42.08 40.86 44.88
N LEU A 18 43.08 40.06 44.50
CA LEU A 18 44.40 40.62 44.11
C LEU A 18 45.11 40.00 42.89
N SER A 19 44.47 39.15 42.06
CA SER A 19 45.10 38.63 40.83
C SER A 19 44.46 39.19 39.55
N HIS A 20 45.30 39.60 38.59
CA HIS A 20 44.89 39.85 37.20
C HIS A 20 44.51 38.52 36.56
N ALA A 21 43.22 38.32 36.30
CA ALA A 21 42.61 37.02 36.01
C ALA A 21 42.72 36.56 34.55
N GLU A 22 42.99 37.44 33.59
CA GLU A 22 43.17 37.06 32.18
C GLU A 22 43.65 38.24 31.33
N ASP A 23 44.39 37.97 30.27
CA ASP A 23 44.80 38.98 29.29
C ASP A 23 43.98 38.91 28.01
N ASP A 24 43.89 40.06 27.32
CA ASP A 24 43.33 40.14 25.97
C ASP A 24 44.27 39.44 25.00
N GLY A 25 43.72 38.75 24.02
CA GLY A 25 44.56 38.02 23.09
C GLY A 25 43.80 37.20 22.07
N GLY A 26 44.57 36.72 21.09
CA GLY A 26 44.09 35.73 20.15
C GLY A 26 43.93 34.40 20.87
N PHE A 27 42.93 33.61 20.46
CA PHE A 27 42.77 32.26 20.98
C PHE A 27 42.35 31.30 19.88
N PHE A 28 42.71 30.04 20.08
CA PHE A 28 42.26 28.93 19.26
C PHE A 28 41.95 27.73 20.16
N THR A 29 40.85 27.02 19.87
CA THR A 29 40.48 25.78 20.56
C THR A 29 40.18 24.68 19.56
N VAL A 30 40.58 23.45 19.87
CA VAL A 30 40.19 22.21 19.19
C VAL A 30 39.64 21.25 20.22
N GLY A 31 38.52 20.61 19.90
CA GLY A 31 37.84 19.72 20.82
C GLY A 31 37.04 18.65 20.12
N TYR A 32 36.46 17.80 20.96
CA TYR A 32 35.52 16.79 20.55
C TYR A 32 34.10 17.26 20.85
N GLU A 33 33.16 16.92 19.98
CA GLU A 33 31.76 17.29 20.10
C GLU A 33 30.88 16.04 19.99
N LEU A 34 29.97 15.92 20.95
CA LEU A 34 28.90 14.94 21.00
C LEU A 34 27.57 15.64 20.76
N GLY A 35 26.91 15.28 19.66
CA GLY A 35 25.56 15.73 19.36
C GLY A 35 24.55 14.59 19.49
N GLN A 36 23.28 14.93 19.44
CA GLN A 36 22.23 13.97 19.07
C GLN A 36 21.71 14.35 17.69
N VAL A 37 21.42 13.37 16.83
CA VAL A 37 20.63 13.59 15.62
C VAL A 37 19.28 12.92 15.77
N MET A 38 18.24 13.64 15.40
CA MET A 38 16.87 13.15 15.28
C MET A 38 16.51 13.13 13.80
N GLN A 39 15.96 12.00 13.35
CA GLN A 39 15.38 11.85 12.02
C GLN A 39 13.87 11.68 12.19
N ASP A 40 13.12 12.67 11.73
CA ASP A 40 11.66 12.64 11.70
C ASP A 40 11.19 12.43 10.25
N VAL A 41 10.48 11.33 10.02
CA VAL A 41 9.98 10.93 8.70
C VAL A 41 8.45 10.95 8.71
N LYS A 42 7.88 11.61 7.71
CA LYS A 42 6.47 11.54 7.35
C LYS A 42 6.39 10.91 5.96
N ASN A 43 5.75 9.76 5.83
CA ASN A 43 5.68 8.94 4.61
C ASN A 43 4.23 8.50 4.32
N PRO A 44 3.32 9.45 4.02
CA PRO A 44 1.89 9.19 3.88
C PRO A 44 1.57 8.33 2.64
N GLY A 45 2.34 8.48 1.56
CA GLY A 45 2.19 7.63 0.37
C GLY A 45 2.45 6.15 0.67
N GLY A 46 3.34 5.83 1.62
CA GLY A 46 3.56 4.46 2.08
C GLY A 46 2.32 3.88 2.78
N SER A 47 1.59 4.69 3.54
CA SER A 47 0.31 4.27 4.14
C SER A 47 -0.76 4.00 3.09
N LYS A 48 -0.82 4.83 2.04
CA LYS A 48 -1.74 4.65 0.93
C LYS A 48 -1.41 3.42 0.09
N ARG A 49 -0.13 3.13 -0.12
CA ARG A 49 0.33 1.88 -0.72
C ARG A 49 -0.15 0.66 0.09
N ASP A 50 0.04 0.68 1.40
CA ASP A 50 -0.36 -0.43 2.28
C ASP A 50 -1.88 -0.60 2.32
N GLU A 51 -2.63 0.51 2.32
CA GLU A 51 -4.09 0.51 2.17
C GLU A 51 -4.52 -0.17 0.87
N LEU A 52 -3.97 0.26 -0.28
CA LEU A 52 -4.30 -0.30 -1.58
C LEU A 52 -3.94 -1.80 -1.69
N ALA A 53 -2.75 -2.20 -1.23
CA ALA A 53 -2.34 -3.60 -1.23
C ALA A 53 -3.27 -4.48 -0.37
N ARG A 54 -3.73 -3.96 0.77
CA ARG A 54 -4.70 -4.64 1.64
C ARG A 54 -6.08 -4.74 0.98
N GLU A 55 -6.55 -3.66 0.36
CA GLU A 55 -7.84 -3.64 -0.33
C GLU A 55 -7.88 -4.67 -1.47
N LEU A 56 -6.83 -4.74 -2.30
CA LEU A 56 -6.69 -5.73 -3.38
C LEU A 56 -6.75 -7.18 -2.88
N ASN A 57 -6.29 -7.43 -1.65
CA ASN A 57 -6.25 -8.76 -1.03
C ASN A 57 -7.41 -9.02 -0.04
N ALA A 58 -8.43 -8.17 -0.03
CA ALA A 58 -9.58 -8.35 0.85
C ALA A 58 -10.32 -9.67 0.54
N THR A 59 -10.76 -10.36 1.60
CA THR A 59 -11.53 -11.60 1.50
C THR A 59 -13.03 -11.37 1.29
N THR A 60 -13.47 -10.12 1.46
CA THR A 60 -14.86 -9.69 1.29
C THR A 60 -14.87 -8.36 0.54
N THR A 61 -15.71 -8.25 -0.50
CA THR A 61 -15.81 -7.05 -1.33
C THR A 61 -17.27 -6.67 -1.56
N ASN A 62 -17.73 -5.59 -0.94
CA ASN A 62 -19.08 -5.05 -1.13
C ASN A 62 -19.03 -3.51 -1.17
N ASN A 63 -19.22 -2.95 -2.36
CA ASN A 63 -19.12 -1.53 -2.67
C ASN A 63 -20.42 -0.98 -3.30
N ILE A 64 -21.56 -1.60 -2.97
CA ILE A 64 -22.90 -1.19 -3.41
C ILE A 64 -23.82 -0.97 -2.20
N LEU A 65 -24.98 -0.34 -2.44
CA LEU A 65 -25.98 -0.05 -1.40
C LEU A 65 -25.42 0.71 -0.19
N GLY A 66 -24.53 1.68 -0.42
CA GLY A 66 -23.90 2.48 0.63
C GLY A 66 -22.75 1.78 1.37
N ASN A 67 -22.42 0.53 1.03
CA ASN A 67 -21.25 -0.16 1.55
C ASN A 67 -19.97 0.27 0.79
N ASN A 68 -18.82 0.15 1.46
CA ASN A 68 -17.50 0.45 0.90
C ASN A 68 -16.42 -0.48 1.46
N THR A 69 -16.71 -1.78 1.46
CA THR A 69 -15.88 -2.81 2.10
C THR A 69 -15.03 -3.54 1.08
N GLY A 70 -13.71 -3.59 1.30
CA GLY A 70 -12.76 -4.34 0.48
C GLY A 70 -12.59 -3.81 -0.94
N GLY A 71 -11.57 -4.33 -1.63
CA GLY A 71 -11.18 -3.88 -2.95
C GLY A 71 -10.68 -5.01 -3.86
N ASN A 72 -10.93 -6.27 -3.51
CA ASN A 72 -10.47 -7.40 -4.30
C ASN A 72 -11.31 -7.51 -5.58
N ILE A 73 -10.84 -6.83 -6.61
CA ILE A 73 -11.52 -6.70 -7.90
C ILE A 73 -11.60 -8.04 -8.62
N VAL A 74 -10.52 -8.82 -8.62
CA VAL A 74 -10.48 -10.14 -9.27
C VAL A 74 -11.53 -11.07 -8.67
N GLY A 75 -11.64 -11.13 -7.35
CA GLY A 75 -12.67 -11.94 -6.70
C GLY A 75 -14.09 -11.40 -6.91
N SER A 76 -14.29 -10.08 -6.98
CA SER A 76 -15.59 -9.50 -7.32
C SER A 76 -16.01 -9.83 -8.76
N LEU A 77 -15.07 -9.82 -9.71
CA LEU A 77 -15.29 -10.23 -11.09
C LEU A 77 -15.57 -11.73 -11.20
N SER A 78 -14.89 -12.55 -10.40
CA SER A 78 -15.15 -14.00 -10.32
C SER A 78 -16.57 -14.31 -9.85
N ASN A 79 -17.09 -13.55 -8.87
CA ASN A 79 -18.48 -13.64 -8.45
C ASN A 79 -19.45 -13.20 -9.56
N ALA A 80 -19.16 -12.09 -10.25
CA ALA A 80 -19.97 -11.64 -11.38
C ALA A 80 -19.97 -12.66 -12.54
N PHE A 81 -18.82 -13.23 -12.87
CA PHE A 81 -18.64 -14.30 -13.84
C PHE A 81 -19.49 -15.53 -13.47
N SER A 82 -19.46 -15.93 -12.21
CA SER A 82 -20.22 -17.09 -11.73
C SER A 82 -21.74 -16.85 -11.76
N GLN A 83 -22.18 -15.64 -11.39
CA GLN A 83 -23.59 -15.23 -11.53
C GLN A 83 -24.02 -15.19 -13.00
N TYR A 84 -23.12 -14.77 -13.90
CA TYR A 84 -23.37 -14.79 -15.33
C TYR A 84 -23.56 -16.22 -15.82
N LEU A 85 -22.62 -17.12 -15.50
CA LEU A 85 -22.69 -18.53 -15.87
C LEU A 85 -23.97 -19.19 -15.33
N TYR A 86 -24.30 -18.92 -14.06
CA TYR A 86 -25.52 -19.41 -13.42
C TYR A 86 -26.80 -18.93 -14.12
N THR A 87 -26.84 -17.66 -14.51
CA THR A 87 -27.96 -17.05 -15.26
C THR A 87 -28.03 -17.59 -16.69
N PHE A 88 -26.89 -17.74 -17.36
CA PHE A 88 -26.82 -18.26 -18.72
C PHE A 88 -27.28 -19.71 -18.82
N LEU A 89 -26.91 -20.53 -17.83
CA LEU A 89 -27.39 -21.91 -17.71
C LEU A 89 -28.92 -22.00 -17.67
N ALA A 90 -29.63 -21.00 -17.11
CA ALA A 90 -31.09 -20.97 -17.12
C ALA A 90 -31.74 -20.75 -18.50
N ALA A 91 -30.97 -20.32 -19.50
CA ALA A 91 -31.46 -20.21 -20.88
C ALA A 91 -31.69 -21.61 -21.51
N TYR A 92 -31.10 -22.66 -20.94
CA TYR A 92 -31.28 -24.04 -21.37
C TYR A 92 -32.39 -24.73 -20.56
N PRO A 93 -33.12 -25.71 -21.14
CA PRO A 93 -34.24 -26.35 -20.47
C PRO A 93 -33.77 -27.35 -19.38
N PRO A 94 -34.43 -27.41 -18.21
CA PRO A 94 -33.97 -28.22 -17.08
C PRO A 94 -34.24 -29.73 -17.23
N ASN A 95 -35.28 -30.11 -18.00
CA ASN A 95 -35.79 -31.48 -18.02
C ASN A 95 -35.93 -32.05 -19.43
N LYS A 96 -36.43 -31.27 -20.39
CA LYS A 96 -36.71 -31.75 -21.76
C LYS A 96 -36.46 -30.65 -22.79
N LEU A 97 -35.79 -31.00 -23.89
CA LEU A 97 -35.73 -30.18 -25.09
C LEU A 97 -37.03 -30.40 -25.86
N THR A 98 -37.92 -29.40 -25.85
CA THR A 98 -39.21 -29.53 -26.54
C THR A 98 -39.11 -28.83 -27.88
N PHE A 99 -39.07 -29.59 -28.97
CA PHE A 99 -39.26 -29.04 -30.31
C PHE A 99 -40.77 -29.03 -30.54
N GLY A 100 -41.37 -27.84 -30.72
CA GLY A 100 -42.82 -27.73 -30.82
C GLY A 100 -43.42 -28.76 -31.81
N GLY A 101 -44.29 -29.59 -31.26
CA GLY A 101 -45.15 -30.49 -32.01
C GLY A 101 -46.56 -29.94 -31.90
N ASN A 102 -47.26 -29.86 -33.04
CA ASN A 102 -48.66 -29.52 -33.12
C ASN A 102 -49.47 -30.44 -32.19
N GLN A 103 -50.17 -29.89 -31.19
CA GLN A 103 -51.18 -30.66 -30.47
C GLN A 103 -52.43 -30.71 -31.33
N SER A 104 -52.67 -31.87 -31.95
CA SER A 104 -53.96 -32.19 -32.54
C SER A 104 -54.39 -33.56 -32.07
N GLY A 105 -55.42 -33.59 -31.22
CA GLY A 105 -56.38 -34.69 -31.06
C GLY A 105 -55.87 -36.05 -30.57
N ASP A 106 -56.29 -36.41 -29.36
CA ASP A 106 -56.63 -37.79 -28.96
C ASP A 106 -55.54 -38.87 -29.02
N HIS A 107 -54.40 -38.61 -28.39
CA HIS A 107 -53.65 -39.53 -27.51
C HIS A 107 -52.42 -38.77 -26.99
N GLN A 108 -52.27 -38.66 -25.68
CA GLN A 108 -51.14 -37.97 -25.03
C GLN A 108 -49.80 -38.66 -25.31
N GLN A 109 -49.16 -38.35 -26.43
CA GLN A 109 -47.71 -38.52 -26.61
C GLN A 109 -47.17 -37.31 -27.39
N GLY A 110 -47.06 -36.17 -26.69
CA GLY A 110 -46.26 -35.04 -27.16
C GLY A 110 -44.79 -35.46 -27.29
N GLY A 111 -44.13 -35.02 -28.36
CA GLY A 111 -42.76 -35.37 -28.77
C GLY A 111 -41.82 -35.63 -27.60
N ASN A 112 -41.70 -36.91 -27.24
CA ASN A 112 -40.96 -37.37 -26.09
C ASN A 112 -39.57 -37.76 -26.58
N THR A 113 -38.55 -36.93 -26.31
CA THR A 113 -37.20 -37.49 -26.16
C THR A 113 -37.20 -38.25 -24.84
N ASN A 114 -37.63 -39.50 -24.85
CA ASN A 114 -37.50 -40.47 -23.74
C ASN A 114 -36.04 -40.89 -23.52
N ASP A 115 -35.08 -40.09 -23.99
CA ASP A 115 -33.66 -40.35 -23.82
C ASP A 115 -33.27 -40.02 -22.38
N VAL A 116 -33.19 -41.09 -21.58
CA VAL A 116 -32.82 -41.05 -20.17
C VAL A 116 -31.45 -40.39 -19.98
N ALA A 117 -30.51 -40.58 -20.91
CA ALA A 117 -29.18 -39.98 -20.84
C ALA A 117 -29.23 -38.47 -21.11
N ALA A 118 -30.02 -38.03 -22.10
CA ALA A 118 -30.21 -36.61 -22.37
C ALA A 118 -30.91 -35.88 -21.21
N ASN A 119 -31.96 -36.48 -20.63
CA ASN A 119 -32.63 -35.94 -19.45
C ASN A 119 -31.69 -35.91 -18.23
N ALA A 120 -30.91 -36.96 -18.00
CA ALA A 120 -29.90 -36.99 -16.93
C ALA A 120 -28.83 -35.90 -17.11
N LEU A 121 -28.39 -35.63 -18.34
CA LEU A 121 -27.44 -34.54 -18.63
C LEU A 121 -28.04 -33.16 -18.32
N LEU A 122 -29.30 -32.91 -18.73
CA LEU A 122 -30.01 -31.66 -18.45
C LEU A 122 -30.23 -31.49 -16.93
N GLN A 123 -30.71 -32.53 -16.25
CA GLN A 123 -30.89 -32.51 -14.79
C GLN A 123 -29.57 -32.30 -14.04
N GLY A 124 -28.51 -32.97 -14.47
CA GLY A 124 -27.18 -32.88 -13.86
C GLY A 124 -26.49 -31.54 -14.09
N THR A 125 -26.95 -30.71 -15.03
CA THR A 125 -26.33 -29.42 -15.34
C THR A 125 -27.21 -28.23 -14.95
N VAL A 126 -28.46 -28.21 -15.43
CA VAL A 126 -29.38 -27.06 -15.34
C VAL A 126 -30.60 -27.31 -14.45
N GLY A 127 -30.97 -28.58 -14.24
CA GLY A 127 -32.05 -28.99 -13.34
C GLY A 127 -31.64 -29.04 -11.86
N GLN A 128 -32.32 -29.89 -11.08
CA GLN A 128 -32.11 -29.98 -9.64
C GLN A 128 -30.91 -30.85 -9.26
N GLY A 129 -30.47 -31.74 -10.15
CA GLY A 129 -29.44 -32.74 -9.87
C GLY A 129 -29.92 -34.14 -10.28
N THR A 130 -29.07 -35.14 -10.08
CA THR A 130 -29.37 -36.52 -10.45
C THR A 130 -28.94 -37.50 -9.37
N CYS A 131 -29.57 -38.68 -9.33
CA CYS A 131 -29.08 -39.79 -8.52
C CYS A 131 -27.95 -40.53 -9.23
N ALA A 132 -26.95 -41.01 -8.47
CA ALA A 132 -25.82 -41.79 -8.97
C ALA A 132 -26.18 -43.25 -9.37
N SER A 133 -27.28 -43.45 -10.09
CA SER A 133 -27.65 -44.73 -10.71
C SER A 133 -27.73 -44.55 -12.23
N ALA A 134 -26.82 -45.21 -12.93
CA ALA A 134 -26.84 -45.27 -14.39
C ALA A 134 -27.94 -46.25 -14.83
N GLY A 135 -29.10 -45.73 -15.23
CA GLY A 135 -29.95 -46.42 -16.20
C GLY A 135 -31.22 -47.12 -15.74
N THR A 136 -31.81 -46.85 -14.57
CA THR A 136 -33.13 -47.46 -14.24
C THR A 136 -34.24 -46.44 -13.97
N HIS A 137 -35.11 -46.28 -14.98
CA HIS A 137 -36.56 -46.02 -15.03
C HIS A 137 -37.38 -45.42 -13.86
N GLN A 138 -36.79 -44.88 -12.79
CA GLN A 138 -37.51 -44.08 -11.80
C GLN A 138 -36.97 -42.66 -11.80
N GLU A 139 -37.84 -41.71 -12.12
CA GLU A 139 -37.59 -40.27 -12.03
C GLU A 139 -37.44 -39.84 -10.56
N LEU A 140 -36.34 -40.24 -9.92
CA LEU A 140 -35.94 -39.72 -8.60
C LEU A 140 -35.43 -38.29 -8.82
N THR A 141 -36.36 -37.33 -8.82
CA THR A 141 -36.13 -35.92 -9.21
C THR A 141 -35.71 -35.02 -8.05
N ASN A 142 -35.59 -35.56 -6.83
CA ASN A 142 -35.21 -34.80 -5.65
C ASN A 142 -34.34 -35.60 -4.67
N ASN A 143 -33.47 -34.89 -3.94
CA ASN A 143 -32.52 -35.45 -2.97
C ASN A 143 -33.18 -36.42 -1.96
N HIS A 144 -34.36 -36.07 -1.45
CA HIS A 144 -35.04 -36.89 -0.45
C HIS A 144 -35.43 -38.27 -0.99
N SER A 145 -36.06 -38.32 -2.16
CA SER A 145 -36.39 -39.59 -2.84
C SER A 145 -35.14 -40.39 -3.22
N CYS A 146 -34.06 -39.70 -3.61
CA CYS A 146 -32.79 -40.30 -3.98
C CYS A 146 -32.12 -41.05 -2.83
N THR A 147 -31.97 -40.37 -1.70
CA THR A 147 -31.31 -40.88 -0.49
C THR A 147 -32.16 -41.94 0.20
N SER A 148 -33.48 -41.79 0.19
CA SER A 148 -34.42 -42.79 0.72
C SER A 148 -34.39 -44.11 -0.07
N ALA A 149 -34.07 -44.04 -1.37
CA ALA A 149 -33.86 -45.21 -2.22
C ALA A 149 -32.44 -45.80 -2.11
N GLY A 150 -31.59 -45.26 -1.23
CA GLY A 150 -30.21 -45.75 -1.00
C GLY A 150 -29.17 -45.26 -2.01
N TYR A 151 -29.50 -44.27 -2.85
CA TYR A 151 -28.59 -43.71 -3.85
C TYR A 151 -27.91 -42.41 -3.37
N PHE A 152 -26.75 -42.10 -3.96
CA PHE A 152 -26.06 -40.84 -3.73
C PHE A 152 -26.64 -39.72 -4.60
N TRP A 153 -26.98 -38.58 -4.00
CA TRP A 153 -27.44 -37.39 -4.72
C TRP A 153 -26.25 -36.61 -5.29
N LEU A 154 -26.29 -36.33 -6.60
CA LEU A 154 -25.34 -35.48 -7.30
C LEU A 154 -26.02 -34.13 -7.60
N PRO A 155 -25.65 -33.05 -6.89
CA PRO A 155 -26.13 -31.70 -7.19
C PRO A 155 -25.84 -31.30 -8.63
N SER A 156 -26.76 -30.55 -9.25
CA SER A 156 -26.55 -30.04 -10.60
C SER A 156 -25.37 -29.07 -10.66
N LEU A 157 -24.80 -28.85 -11.84
CA LEU A 157 -23.79 -27.80 -12.03
C LEU A 157 -24.30 -26.44 -11.58
N SER A 158 -25.56 -26.12 -11.89
CA SER A 158 -26.22 -24.89 -11.45
C SER A 158 -26.26 -24.78 -9.92
N GLU A 159 -26.58 -25.87 -9.22
CA GLU A 159 -26.59 -25.91 -7.76
C GLU A 159 -25.19 -25.77 -7.16
N LYS A 160 -24.18 -26.43 -7.74
CA LYS A 160 -22.76 -26.30 -7.32
C LYS A 160 -22.23 -24.87 -7.48
N ILE A 161 -22.56 -24.22 -8.61
CA ILE A 161 -22.24 -22.81 -8.84
C ILE A 161 -22.95 -21.96 -7.78
N LEU A 162 -24.26 -22.16 -7.57
CA LEU A 162 -25.05 -21.43 -6.58
C LEU A 162 -24.50 -21.59 -5.16
N GLN A 163 -24.06 -22.77 -4.77
CA GLN A 163 -23.44 -23.02 -3.45
C GLN A 163 -22.09 -22.31 -3.31
N THR A 164 -21.32 -22.21 -4.39
CA THR A 164 -20.00 -21.57 -4.39
C THR A 164 -20.11 -20.05 -4.28
N ILE A 165 -21.10 -19.47 -4.95
CA ILE A 165 -21.40 -18.04 -4.82
C ILE A 165 -22.10 -17.78 -3.47
N GLY A 166 -23.05 -18.64 -3.04
CA GLY A 166 -23.85 -18.54 -1.80
C GLY A 166 -25.27 -17.98 -2.03
N ALA A 167 -26.12 -17.96 -1.00
CA ALA A 167 -27.46 -17.35 -1.10
C ALA A 167 -27.43 -15.80 -0.93
N ASN A 168 -26.36 -15.25 -0.35
CA ASN A 168 -26.21 -13.82 -0.01
C ASN A 168 -25.26 -13.02 -0.94
N VAL A 169 -24.77 -13.63 -2.02
CA VAL A 169 -23.88 -13.04 -3.06
C VAL A 169 -24.55 -12.03 -3.97
N SER A 170 -25.82 -11.70 -3.74
CA SER A 170 -26.40 -10.50 -4.32
C SER A 170 -25.51 -9.26 -4.05
N TYR A 171 -24.57 -9.31 -3.10
CA TYR A 171 -23.71 -8.19 -2.71
C TYR A 171 -22.19 -8.45 -2.63
N GLY A 172 -21.66 -9.52 -3.23
CA GLY A 172 -20.19 -9.67 -3.40
C GLY A 172 -19.36 -10.21 -2.22
N THR A 173 -19.97 -10.90 -1.25
CA THR A 173 -19.23 -11.56 -0.16
C THR A 173 -18.45 -12.80 -0.65
N ASN A 174 -17.28 -13.11 -0.03
CA ASN A 174 -16.46 -14.33 -0.27
C ASN A 174 -15.56 -14.34 -1.53
N THR A 175 -14.75 -13.29 -1.72
CA THR A 175 -13.90 -13.05 -2.90
C THR A 175 -12.53 -13.74 -2.86
N THR A 176 -12.41 -14.94 -2.28
CA THR A 176 -11.11 -15.60 -2.08
C THR A 176 -10.60 -16.37 -3.30
N PHE A 177 -9.27 -16.49 -3.44
CA PHE A 177 -8.60 -17.20 -4.55
C PHE A 177 -9.04 -18.67 -4.75
N PRO A 178 -9.18 -19.51 -3.70
CA PRO A 178 -9.60 -20.91 -3.88
C PRO A 178 -11.01 -21.05 -4.48
N ASN A 179 -11.91 -20.12 -4.19
CA ASN A 179 -13.25 -20.13 -4.75
C ASN A 179 -13.24 -19.77 -6.24
N MET A 180 -12.40 -18.80 -6.63
CA MET A 180 -12.24 -18.42 -8.05
C MET A 180 -11.74 -19.59 -8.91
N GLN A 181 -10.75 -20.36 -8.45
CA GLN A 181 -10.25 -21.49 -9.23
C GLN A 181 -11.33 -22.56 -9.47
N LYS A 182 -12.18 -22.83 -8.47
CA LYS A 182 -13.34 -23.72 -8.60
C LYS A 182 -14.36 -23.18 -9.62
N GLN A 183 -14.62 -21.87 -9.57
CA GLN A 183 -15.57 -21.21 -10.48
C GLN A 183 -15.12 -21.31 -11.95
N ILE A 184 -13.82 -21.22 -12.25
CA ILE A 184 -13.28 -21.43 -13.60
C ILE A 184 -13.48 -22.89 -14.05
N THR A 185 -13.24 -23.89 -13.19
CA THR A 185 -13.46 -25.31 -13.54
C THR A 185 -14.92 -25.64 -13.85
N TYR A 186 -15.89 -24.91 -13.26
CA TYR A 186 -17.30 -25.07 -13.62
C TYR A 186 -17.60 -24.66 -15.06
N LEU A 187 -16.84 -23.71 -15.63
CA LEU A 187 -16.98 -23.35 -17.03
C LEU A 187 -16.57 -24.49 -17.96
N ASP A 188 -15.52 -25.24 -17.66
CA ASP A 188 -15.10 -26.39 -18.48
C ASP A 188 -16.23 -27.43 -18.56
N SER A 189 -16.87 -27.71 -17.43
CA SER A 189 -18.04 -28.59 -17.36
C SER A 189 -19.23 -28.01 -18.15
N ALA A 190 -19.47 -26.71 -18.03
CA ALA A 190 -20.54 -26.03 -18.75
C ALA A 190 -20.30 -26.01 -20.26
N ASN A 191 -19.05 -25.87 -20.73
CA ASN A 191 -18.71 -25.89 -22.15
C ASN A 191 -19.01 -27.23 -22.81
N ILE A 192 -18.74 -28.34 -22.13
CA ILE A 192 -19.12 -29.68 -22.61
C ILE A 192 -20.64 -29.74 -22.81
N PHE A 193 -21.40 -29.26 -21.83
CA PHE A 193 -22.86 -29.16 -21.91
C PHE A 193 -23.33 -28.24 -23.04
N PHE A 194 -22.78 -27.03 -23.14
CA PHE A 194 -23.13 -26.06 -24.19
C PHE A 194 -22.87 -26.64 -25.58
N ASN A 195 -21.72 -27.28 -25.79
CA ASN A 195 -21.39 -27.88 -27.09
C ASN A 195 -22.38 -29.01 -27.44
N ALA A 196 -22.71 -29.88 -26.49
CA ALA A 196 -23.66 -30.96 -26.69
C ALA A 196 -25.07 -30.43 -27.03
N VAL A 197 -25.60 -29.50 -26.23
CA VAL A 197 -26.94 -28.97 -26.43
C VAL A 197 -27.01 -28.06 -27.65
N ASN A 198 -26.03 -27.17 -27.87
CA ASN A 198 -25.99 -26.32 -29.08
C ASN A 198 -25.82 -27.15 -30.35
N GLY A 199 -25.10 -28.28 -30.30
CA GLY A 199 -25.01 -29.25 -31.40
C GLY A 199 -26.36 -29.89 -31.69
N ALA A 200 -27.07 -30.36 -30.66
CA ALA A 200 -28.41 -30.92 -30.79
C ALA A 200 -29.42 -29.89 -31.34
N LEU A 201 -29.39 -28.65 -30.85
CA LEU A 201 -30.24 -27.55 -31.33
C LEU A 201 -29.93 -27.19 -32.79
N SER A 202 -28.66 -27.23 -33.22
CA SER A 202 -28.27 -26.94 -34.61
C SER A 202 -28.71 -28.01 -35.60
N ASN A 203 -28.86 -29.27 -35.13
CA ASN A 203 -29.28 -30.40 -35.95
C ASN A 203 -30.81 -30.56 -36.02
N ALA A 204 -31.55 -29.96 -35.08
CA ALA A 204 -32.99 -29.84 -35.16
C ALA A 204 -33.35 -28.82 -36.26
N LYS A 205 -34.33 -29.13 -37.14
CA LYS A 205 -34.66 -28.35 -38.35
C LYS A 205 -34.58 -26.82 -38.08
N THR A 206 -33.59 -26.17 -38.69
CA THR A 206 -33.38 -24.72 -38.71
C THR A 206 -33.84 -24.18 -40.07
N THR A 207 -34.52 -23.03 -40.11
CA THR A 207 -34.91 -22.40 -41.38
C THR A 207 -33.72 -21.66 -42.01
N GLY A 208 -33.25 -22.16 -43.15
CA GLY A 208 -32.44 -21.42 -44.13
C GLY A 208 -33.13 -21.51 -45.49
N GLY A 209 -33.36 -20.37 -46.15
CA GLY A 209 -34.33 -20.18 -47.25
C GLY A 209 -34.26 -21.19 -48.40
N SER A 210 -35.43 -21.55 -48.92
CA SER A 210 -35.59 -22.17 -50.23
C SER A 210 -36.67 -21.43 -51.01
N THR A 211 -36.27 -20.81 -52.11
CA THR A 211 -37.17 -20.43 -53.19
C THR A 211 -37.89 -21.68 -53.69
N SER A 212 -39.20 -21.66 -53.49
CA SER A 212 -40.27 -22.45 -54.10
C SER A 212 -39.91 -23.36 -55.29
N ASN A 213 -40.22 -24.65 -55.15
CA ASN A 213 -41.43 -25.22 -55.73
C ASN A 213 -41.55 -26.70 -55.36
N HIS A 214 -42.52 -27.06 -54.52
CA HIS A 214 -43.41 -28.21 -54.71
C HIS A 214 -44.53 -28.13 -53.67
N GLN A 215 -45.78 -28.15 -54.16
CA GLN A 215 -47.00 -28.22 -53.38
C GLN A 215 -47.05 -29.55 -52.60
N GLY A 216 -47.24 -29.45 -51.29
CA GLY A 216 -47.45 -30.59 -50.40
C GLY A 216 -47.90 -30.08 -49.03
N SER A 217 -49.21 -30.00 -48.83
CA SER A 217 -49.84 -29.71 -47.54
C SER A 217 -49.54 -30.85 -46.57
N GLY A 218 -48.74 -30.61 -45.53
CA GLY A 218 -48.47 -31.58 -44.48
C GLY A 218 -47.42 -31.15 -43.44
N SER A 219 -47.89 -31.01 -42.19
CA SER A 219 -47.12 -31.10 -40.94
C SER A 219 -46.22 -29.92 -40.54
N SER A 220 -46.80 -29.01 -39.74
CA SER A 220 -46.12 -28.03 -38.89
C SER A 220 -45.26 -28.72 -37.82
N GLY A 221 -44.01 -29.04 -38.17
CA GLY A 221 -42.95 -29.36 -37.20
C GLY A 221 -42.20 -28.07 -36.82
N SER A 222 -42.17 -27.74 -35.53
CA SER A 222 -41.55 -26.48 -35.09
C SER A 222 -40.06 -26.42 -35.39
N THR A 223 -39.67 -25.24 -35.85
CA THR A 223 -38.33 -24.92 -36.32
C THR A 223 -37.62 -24.10 -35.24
N ILE A 224 -36.35 -24.39 -34.95
CA ILE A 224 -35.56 -23.57 -34.03
C ILE A 224 -35.07 -22.30 -34.75
N PRO A 225 -35.30 -21.10 -34.19
CA PRO A 225 -34.76 -19.87 -34.75
C PRO A 225 -33.23 -19.89 -34.77
N GLN A 226 -32.63 -19.62 -35.94
CA GLN A 226 -31.17 -19.51 -36.06
C GLN A 226 -30.59 -18.44 -35.13
N THR A 227 -31.35 -17.38 -34.85
CA THR A 227 -31.03 -16.32 -33.89
C THR A 227 -30.80 -16.85 -32.47
N ALA A 228 -31.50 -17.92 -32.07
CA ALA A 228 -31.36 -18.49 -30.73
C ALA A 228 -30.03 -19.22 -30.59
N ILE A 229 -29.67 -20.02 -31.60
CA ILE A 229 -28.40 -20.75 -31.65
C ILE A 229 -27.22 -19.76 -31.71
N THR A 230 -27.34 -18.72 -32.54
CA THR A 230 -26.32 -17.66 -32.63
C THR A 230 -26.14 -16.97 -31.27
N TYR A 231 -27.23 -16.56 -30.62
CA TYR A 231 -27.17 -15.96 -29.29
C TYR A 231 -26.50 -16.89 -28.27
N LEU A 232 -26.91 -18.16 -28.17
CA LEU A 232 -26.30 -19.11 -27.22
C LEU A 232 -24.80 -19.30 -27.46
N LYS A 233 -24.37 -19.39 -28.73
CA LYS A 233 -22.95 -19.50 -29.10
C LYS A 233 -22.18 -18.21 -28.77
N GLU A 234 -22.75 -17.04 -29.06
CA GLU A 234 -22.13 -15.75 -28.71
C GLU A 234 -21.94 -15.61 -27.19
N GLN A 235 -22.95 -15.96 -26.40
CA GLN A 235 -22.89 -15.96 -24.94
C GLN A 235 -21.82 -16.92 -24.40
N GLN A 236 -21.73 -18.12 -24.98
CA GLN A 236 -20.67 -19.07 -24.67
C GLN A 236 -19.28 -18.51 -25.00
N THR A 237 -19.11 -17.86 -26.15
CA THR A 237 -17.83 -17.23 -26.54
C THR A 237 -17.45 -16.11 -25.57
N LEU A 238 -18.39 -15.23 -25.21
CA LEU A 238 -18.15 -14.14 -24.25
C LEU A 238 -17.73 -14.67 -22.88
N LEU A 239 -18.38 -15.74 -22.39
CA LEU A 239 -17.99 -16.39 -21.14
C LEU A 239 -16.58 -17.00 -21.22
N ASN A 240 -16.23 -17.65 -22.33
CA ASN A 240 -14.88 -18.20 -22.52
C ASN A 240 -13.80 -17.11 -22.57
N GLU A 241 -14.07 -16.02 -23.29
CA GLU A 241 -13.17 -14.86 -23.31
C GLU A 241 -13.03 -14.24 -21.92
N ALA A 242 -14.13 -14.04 -21.20
CA ALA A 242 -14.13 -13.50 -19.84
C ALA A 242 -13.34 -14.40 -18.87
N ALA A 243 -13.48 -15.72 -18.97
CA ALA A 243 -12.75 -16.67 -18.13
C ALA A 243 -11.24 -16.67 -18.41
N ASN A 244 -10.85 -16.58 -19.68
CA ASN A 244 -9.44 -16.47 -20.06
C ASN A 244 -8.81 -15.19 -19.48
N LEU A 245 -9.52 -14.06 -19.61
CA LEU A 245 -9.10 -12.79 -19.04
C LEU A 245 -9.07 -12.82 -17.50
N LEU A 246 -10.05 -13.47 -16.85
CA LEU A 246 -10.11 -13.60 -15.40
C LEU A 246 -8.98 -14.49 -14.86
N LYS A 247 -8.61 -15.55 -15.59
CA LYS A 247 -7.45 -16.38 -15.27
C LYS A 247 -6.15 -15.57 -15.37
N ALA A 248 -6.01 -14.73 -16.39
CA ALA A 248 -4.88 -13.83 -16.51
C ALA A 248 -4.85 -12.82 -15.34
N ASP A 249 -6.00 -12.26 -14.97
CA ASP A 249 -6.15 -11.32 -13.85
C ASP A 249 -5.74 -11.94 -12.50
N SER A 250 -6.18 -13.18 -12.25
CA SER A 250 -5.74 -13.98 -11.10
C SER A 250 -4.22 -14.17 -11.05
N ASN A 251 -3.60 -14.47 -12.19
CA ASN A 251 -2.16 -14.63 -12.27
C ASN A 251 -1.42 -13.31 -12.03
N MET A 252 -1.95 -12.20 -12.55
CA MET A 252 -1.38 -10.86 -12.30
C MET A 252 -1.46 -10.48 -10.82
N LEU A 253 -2.58 -10.75 -10.14
CA LEU A 253 -2.71 -10.49 -8.71
C LEU A 253 -1.77 -11.38 -7.86
N GLN A 254 -1.58 -12.64 -8.25
CA GLN A 254 -0.58 -13.52 -7.62
C GLN A 254 0.85 -13.04 -7.84
N ALA A 255 1.19 -12.61 -9.07
CA ALA A 255 2.49 -12.04 -9.39
C ALA A 255 2.73 -10.75 -8.59
N PHE A 256 1.75 -9.85 -8.55
CA PHE A 256 1.77 -8.65 -7.71
C PHE A 256 2.09 -9.00 -6.24
N ASN A 257 1.34 -9.94 -5.65
CA ASN A 257 1.53 -10.37 -4.27
C ASN A 257 2.93 -10.93 -4.01
N SER A 258 3.47 -11.69 -4.96
CA SER A 258 4.82 -12.25 -4.88
C SER A 258 5.90 -11.16 -4.97
N THR A 259 5.72 -10.19 -5.87
CA THR A 259 6.67 -9.08 -6.05
C THR A 259 6.70 -8.15 -4.84
N ILE A 260 5.54 -7.77 -4.28
CA ILE A 260 5.50 -6.86 -3.12
C ILE A 260 6.02 -7.52 -1.83
N ALA A 261 5.96 -8.85 -1.72
CA ALA A 261 6.51 -9.58 -0.60
C ALA A 261 8.06 -9.69 -0.67
N GLY A 262 8.62 -9.73 -1.89
CA GLY A 262 10.04 -9.94 -2.12
C GLY A 262 10.87 -8.69 -2.36
N GLN A 263 10.26 -7.53 -2.65
CA GLN A 263 10.99 -6.33 -3.09
C GLN A 263 10.44 -5.03 -2.50
N SER A 264 11.34 -4.06 -2.27
CA SER A 264 10.97 -2.68 -1.92
C SER A 264 10.68 -1.89 -3.19
N LEU A 265 9.41 -1.87 -3.62
CA LEU A 265 8.98 -1.17 -4.82
C LEU A 265 8.79 0.33 -4.58
N ASN A 266 9.26 1.14 -5.52
CA ASN A 266 8.92 2.56 -5.54
C ASN A 266 7.47 2.80 -6.02
N SER A 267 7.01 4.05 -5.88
CA SER A 267 5.63 4.39 -6.18
C SER A 267 5.24 4.07 -7.62
N ALA A 268 6.09 4.37 -8.61
CA ALA A 268 5.81 4.08 -10.01
C ALA A 268 5.66 2.57 -10.26
N GLN A 269 6.67 1.79 -9.86
CA GLN A 269 6.68 0.33 -10.01
C GLN A 269 5.45 -0.33 -9.36
N PHE A 270 5.11 0.09 -8.14
CA PHE A 270 3.94 -0.42 -7.45
C PHE A 270 2.65 -0.06 -8.20
N THR A 271 2.49 1.22 -8.58
CA THR A 271 1.26 1.66 -9.27
C THR A 271 1.10 1.08 -10.67
N ASP A 272 2.20 0.76 -11.35
CA ASP A 272 2.19 0.14 -12.68
C ASP A 272 1.73 -1.33 -12.60
N LEU A 273 2.16 -2.07 -11.58
CA LEU A 273 1.66 -3.43 -11.33
C LEU A 273 0.17 -3.43 -11.01
N VAL A 274 -0.29 -2.51 -10.15
CA VAL A 274 -1.72 -2.36 -9.86
C VAL A 274 -2.48 -1.91 -11.11
N GLN A 275 -1.89 -1.05 -11.94
CA GLN A 275 -2.52 -0.61 -13.18
C GLN A 275 -2.69 -1.76 -14.18
N ALA A 276 -1.74 -2.70 -14.24
CA ALA A 276 -1.88 -3.91 -15.06
C ALA A 276 -3.09 -4.75 -14.63
N VAL A 277 -3.27 -4.97 -13.32
CA VAL A 277 -4.47 -5.64 -12.76
C VAL A 277 -5.73 -4.87 -13.13
N ILE A 278 -5.78 -3.54 -12.93
CA ILE A 278 -6.94 -2.70 -13.28
C ILE A 278 -7.32 -2.84 -14.77
N THR A 279 -6.34 -2.74 -15.67
CA THR A 279 -6.56 -2.84 -17.12
C THR A 279 -7.08 -4.23 -17.51
N GLN A 280 -6.53 -5.28 -16.91
CA GLN A 280 -6.98 -6.66 -17.14
C GLN A 280 -8.41 -6.88 -16.62
N SER A 281 -8.70 -6.41 -15.40
CA SER A 281 -10.03 -6.42 -14.77
C SER A 281 -11.08 -5.65 -15.59
N GLN A 282 -10.71 -4.53 -16.22
CA GLN A 282 -11.58 -3.78 -17.13
C GLN A 282 -12.01 -4.63 -18.32
N GLY A 283 -11.08 -5.37 -18.93
CA GLY A 283 -11.40 -6.28 -20.03
C GLY A 283 -12.38 -7.38 -19.62
N VAL A 284 -12.23 -7.96 -18.42
CA VAL A 284 -13.19 -8.96 -17.90
C VAL A 284 -14.58 -8.34 -17.76
N LEU A 285 -14.67 -7.16 -17.14
CA LEU A 285 -15.93 -6.46 -16.92
C LEU A 285 -16.62 -6.11 -18.25
N GLU A 286 -15.85 -5.67 -19.26
CA GLU A 286 -16.37 -5.38 -20.60
C GLU A 286 -17.03 -6.62 -21.22
N LYS A 287 -16.39 -7.79 -21.14
CA LYS A 287 -16.96 -9.04 -21.66
C LYS A 287 -18.24 -9.46 -20.93
N LEU A 288 -18.27 -9.32 -19.61
CA LEU A 288 -19.43 -9.69 -18.78
C LEU A 288 -20.60 -8.70 -18.88
N THR A 289 -20.34 -7.46 -19.27
CA THR A 289 -21.38 -6.43 -19.46
C THR A 289 -21.86 -6.35 -20.91
N LYS A 290 -21.10 -6.91 -21.86
CA LYS A 290 -21.50 -7.01 -23.27
C LYS A 290 -22.61 -8.05 -23.43
N ASN A 291 -23.77 -7.62 -23.95
CA ASN A 291 -24.93 -8.49 -24.22
C ASN A 291 -25.34 -9.37 -23.02
N THR A 292 -25.31 -8.81 -21.80
CA THR A 292 -25.61 -9.55 -20.57
C THR A 292 -26.94 -10.30 -20.63
N VAL A 293 -26.92 -11.58 -20.24
CA VAL A 293 -28.11 -12.45 -20.25
C VAL A 293 -29.23 -11.86 -19.39
N ASN A 294 -30.39 -11.68 -20.00
CA ASN A 294 -31.60 -11.23 -19.33
C ASN A 294 -32.85 -11.80 -20.04
N ALA A 295 -34.01 -11.66 -19.38
CA ALA A 295 -35.29 -12.17 -19.86
C ALA A 295 -35.63 -11.65 -21.27
N SER A 296 -35.46 -10.36 -21.53
CA SER A 296 -35.75 -9.74 -22.83
C SER A 296 -34.83 -10.25 -23.93
N ALA A 297 -33.53 -10.41 -23.65
CA ALA A 297 -32.56 -10.95 -24.60
C ALA A 297 -32.89 -12.39 -25.00
N VAL A 298 -33.32 -13.21 -24.04
CA VAL A 298 -33.75 -14.61 -24.26
C VAL A 298 -35.00 -14.68 -25.14
N VAL A 299 -35.98 -13.81 -24.90
CA VAL A 299 -37.19 -13.69 -25.75
C VAL A 299 -36.83 -13.24 -27.15
N ASN A 300 -36.05 -12.17 -27.29
CA ASN A 300 -35.65 -11.61 -28.59
C ASN A 300 -34.80 -12.60 -29.42
N ALA A 301 -33.99 -13.42 -28.76
CA ALA A 301 -33.22 -14.46 -29.43
C ALA A 301 -34.10 -15.61 -29.96
N GLY A 302 -35.34 -15.75 -29.46
CA GLY A 302 -36.26 -16.83 -29.83
C GLY A 302 -36.07 -18.13 -29.05
N ILE A 303 -35.40 -18.08 -27.89
CA ILE A 303 -35.13 -19.27 -27.05
C ILE A 303 -36.43 -19.89 -26.50
N THR A 304 -37.47 -19.07 -26.28
CA THR A 304 -38.77 -19.52 -25.80
C THR A 304 -39.48 -20.50 -26.73
N SER A 305 -39.04 -20.60 -28.00
CA SER A 305 -39.57 -21.56 -28.98
C SER A 305 -39.26 -23.03 -28.64
N PHE A 306 -38.16 -23.31 -27.95
CA PHE A 306 -37.77 -24.66 -27.52
C PHE A 306 -37.56 -24.80 -26.01
N ASN A 307 -37.54 -23.67 -25.29
CA ASN A 307 -37.54 -23.61 -23.84
C ASN A 307 -38.56 -22.55 -23.36
N PRO A 308 -39.86 -22.87 -23.31
CA PRO A 308 -40.90 -21.91 -22.92
C PRO A 308 -40.72 -21.30 -21.51
N GLN A 309 -40.02 -22.01 -20.61
CA GLN A 309 -39.74 -21.56 -19.25
C GLN A 309 -38.46 -20.71 -19.15
N ALA A 310 -37.71 -20.51 -20.24
CA ALA A 310 -36.44 -19.78 -20.24
C ALA A 310 -36.57 -18.38 -19.63
N THR A 311 -37.63 -17.65 -19.96
CA THR A 311 -37.87 -16.28 -19.43
C THR A 311 -37.98 -16.28 -17.91
N ASN A 312 -38.75 -17.22 -17.34
CA ASN A 312 -38.95 -17.32 -15.89
C ASN A 312 -37.68 -17.82 -15.17
N ASN A 313 -37.02 -18.83 -15.75
CA ASN A 313 -35.77 -19.38 -15.22
C ASN A 313 -34.65 -18.33 -15.23
N VAL A 314 -34.48 -17.59 -16.33
CA VAL A 314 -33.50 -16.52 -16.41
C VAL A 314 -33.85 -15.38 -15.48
N SER A 315 -35.11 -14.96 -15.40
CA SER A 315 -35.53 -13.87 -14.49
C SER A 315 -35.24 -14.19 -13.02
N SER A 316 -35.52 -15.43 -12.60
CA SER A 316 -35.25 -15.87 -11.22
C SER A 316 -33.75 -15.98 -10.91
N ARG A 317 -32.93 -16.43 -11.86
CA ARG A 317 -31.47 -16.57 -11.67
C ARG A 317 -30.71 -15.25 -11.86
N ALA A 318 -31.23 -14.32 -12.65
CA ALA A 318 -30.60 -13.05 -12.95
C ALA A 318 -30.64 -12.04 -11.80
N MET A 319 -31.40 -12.27 -10.72
CA MET A 319 -31.58 -11.28 -9.63
C MET A 319 -30.26 -10.81 -9.01
N GLY A 320 -29.24 -11.68 -8.95
CA GLY A 320 -27.92 -11.35 -8.40
C GLY A 320 -26.92 -10.77 -9.42
N LEU A 321 -27.17 -10.94 -10.72
CA LEU A 321 -26.19 -10.60 -11.76
C LEU A 321 -25.95 -9.09 -11.91
N PRO A 322 -26.99 -8.22 -12.03
CA PRO A 322 -26.79 -6.77 -12.09
C PRO A 322 -26.04 -6.23 -10.87
N SER A 323 -26.36 -6.72 -9.67
CA SER A 323 -25.70 -6.30 -8.43
C SER A 323 -24.24 -6.75 -8.37
N ALA A 324 -23.93 -7.97 -8.82
CA ALA A 324 -22.55 -8.46 -8.90
C ALA A 324 -21.70 -7.68 -9.91
N LEU A 325 -22.26 -7.36 -11.08
CA LEU A 325 -21.60 -6.51 -12.09
C LEU A 325 -21.39 -5.09 -11.57
N LEU A 326 -22.40 -4.51 -10.93
CA LEU A 326 -22.30 -3.18 -10.33
C LEU A 326 -21.26 -3.16 -9.20
N ASN A 327 -21.21 -4.20 -8.36
CA ASN A 327 -20.20 -4.33 -7.33
C ASN A 327 -18.79 -4.37 -7.92
N ALA A 328 -18.56 -5.21 -8.94
CA ALA A 328 -17.28 -5.27 -9.64
C ALA A 328 -16.90 -3.91 -10.25
N GLN A 329 -17.86 -3.22 -10.87
CA GLN A 329 -17.64 -1.87 -11.41
C GLN A 329 -17.26 -0.86 -10.32
N ARG A 330 -17.95 -0.84 -9.19
CA ARG A 330 -17.65 0.05 -8.05
C ARG A 330 -16.31 -0.27 -7.40
N THR A 331 -15.98 -1.55 -7.26
CA THR A 331 -14.68 -2.00 -6.78
C THR A 331 -13.55 -1.56 -7.70
N LEU A 332 -13.73 -1.70 -9.01
CA LEU A 332 -12.75 -1.27 -10.00
C LEU A 332 -12.51 0.24 -9.93
N GLN A 333 -13.59 1.03 -9.81
CA GLN A 333 -13.51 2.49 -9.61
C GLN A 333 -12.74 2.84 -8.32
N LYS A 334 -13.04 2.17 -7.22
CA LYS A 334 -12.36 2.36 -5.93
C LYS A 334 -10.86 2.07 -6.03
N ILE A 335 -10.47 0.93 -6.59
CA ILE A 335 -9.07 0.55 -6.75
C ILE A 335 -8.34 1.49 -7.72
N SER A 336 -8.99 1.93 -8.80
CA SER A 336 -8.43 2.92 -9.72
C SER A 336 -8.18 4.26 -9.03
N ALA A 337 -9.13 4.73 -8.20
CA ALA A 337 -8.97 5.96 -7.43
C ALA A 337 -7.85 5.86 -6.39
N LEU A 338 -7.77 4.75 -5.65
CA LEU A 338 -6.67 4.49 -4.71
C LEU A 338 -5.32 4.42 -5.43
N ASN A 339 -5.24 3.79 -6.61
CA ASN A 339 -4.01 3.73 -7.39
C ASN A 339 -3.56 5.12 -7.85
N ALA A 340 -4.50 5.97 -8.27
CA ALA A 340 -4.23 7.36 -8.61
C ALA A 340 -3.75 8.17 -7.39
N GLU A 341 -4.32 7.92 -6.21
CA GLU A 341 -3.90 8.56 -4.96
C GLU A 341 -2.44 8.19 -4.63
N VAL A 342 -2.09 6.90 -4.67
CA VAL A 342 -0.70 6.43 -4.45
C VAL A 342 0.25 7.02 -5.49
N LYS A 343 -0.17 7.11 -6.76
CA LYS A 343 0.62 7.71 -7.84
C LYS A 343 0.90 9.20 -7.60
N SER A 344 -0.05 9.91 -7.00
CA SER A 344 0.09 11.34 -6.66
C SER A 344 0.90 11.60 -5.39
N MET A 345 1.15 10.56 -4.58
CA MET A 345 1.91 10.66 -3.32
C MET A 345 3.16 9.75 -3.35
N PRO A 346 4.22 10.15 -4.07
CA PRO A 346 5.53 9.52 -3.97
C PRO A 346 5.94 9.22 -2.53
N TYR A 347 6.33 7.97 -2.30
CA TYR A 347 6.77 7.48 -1.00
C TYR A 347 8.19 6.94 -1.07
N LEU A 348 8.83 6.87 0.09
CA LEU A 348 10.18 6.33 0.23
C LEU A 348 10.07 4.89 0.77
N PRO A 349 10.33 3.85 -0.05
CA PRO A 349 10.13 2.44 0.34
C PRO A 349 10.97 2.01 1.53
N GLN A 350 12.13 2.64 1.73
CA GLN A 350 13.02 2.39 2.85
C GLN A 350 12.49 2.95 4.18
N PHE A 351 11.47 3.79 4.20
CA PHE A 351 10.91 4.28 5.46
C PHE A 351 9.59 3.59 5.77
N ARG A 352 9.28 3.46 7.06
CA ARG A 352 7.99 2.93 7.48
C ARG A 352 6.86 3.79 6.93
N ALA A 353 5.74 3.17 6.59
CA ALA A 353 4.52 3.88 6.25
C ALA A 353 4.06 4.78 7.42
N GLY A 354 3.56 5.97 7.10
CA GLY A 354 3.06 6.93 8.09
C GLY A 354 4.17 7.76 8.72
N ASN A 355 4.12 7.96 10.04
CA ASN A 355 5.11 8.77 10.76
C ASN A 355 6.09 7.87 11.51
N SER A 356 7.38 8.19 11.45
CA SER A 356 8.42 7.51 12.23
C SER A 356 9.49 8.48 12.70
N ARG A 357 10.06 8.20 13.87
CA ARG A 357 11.18 8.94 14.45
C ARG A 357 12.30 7.98 14.80
N ALA A 358 13.54 8.35 14.46
CA ALA A 358 14.75 7.65 14.88
C ALA A 358 15.74 8.67 15.46
N THR A 359 16.58 8.23 16.40
CA THR A 359 17.60 9.07 17.01
C THR A 359 18.91 8.33 17.12
N ASN A 360 20.03 9.02 16.96
CA ASN A 360 21.35 8.47 17.30
C ASN A 360 22.28 9.56 17.83
N ILE A 361 23.40 9.16 18.45
CA ILE A 361 24.46 10.06 18.90
C ILE A 361 25.34 10.39 17.70
N MET A 362 25.61 11.68 17.51
CA MET A 362 26.61 12.16 16.56
C MET A 362 27.93 12.40 17.27
N ASN A 363 29.01 12.04 16.60
CA ASN A 363 30.36 12.19 17.11
C ASN A 363 31.17 13.03 16.13
N GLY A 364 32.01 13.93 16.63
CA GLY A 364 33.02 14.55 15.81
C GLY A 364 33.80 15.62 16.55
N PHE A 365 34.12 16.72 15.88
CA PHE A 365 35.05 17.72 16.41
C PHE A 365 34.49 19.13 16.30
N TYR A 366 35.00 20.00 17.17
CA TYR A 366 34.62 21.41 17.23
C TYR A 366 35.84 22.29 17.42
N THR A 367 35.90 23.37 16.66
CA THR A 367 37.00 24.34 16.70
C THR A 367 36.50 25.76 16.79
N LYS A 368 37.25 26.60 17.52
CA LYS A 368 37.03 28.04 17.60
C LYS A 368 38.35 28.75 17.34
N PHE A 369 38.29 29.89 16.66
CA PHE A 369 39.40 30.82 16.55
C PHE A 369 38.87 32.25 16.70
N GLY A 370 39.54 33.09 17.46
CA GLY A 370 39.03 34.43 17.67
C GLY A 370 39.85 35.28 18.61
N PHE A 371 39.19 36.30 19.15
CA PHE A 371 39.79 37.26 20.06
C PHE A 371 38.92 37.43 21.31
N LYS A 372 39.57 37.53 22.46
CA LYS A 372 38.91 37.79 23.75
C LYS A 372 39.37 39.13 24.30
N GLN A 373 38.44 39.91 24.85
CA GLN A 373 38.68 41.22 25.44
C GLN A 373 38.03 41.30 26.82
N PHE A 374 38.79 41.65 27.84
CA PHE A 374 38.34 41.83 29.22
C PHE A 374 38.24 43.29 29.61
N PHE A 375 37.19 43.62 30.36
CA PHE A 375 36.85 44.97 30.77
C PHE A 375 36.94 45.16 32.29
N GLY A 376 37.26 46.39 32.67
CA GLY A 376 37.34 46.83 34.06
C GLY A 376 38.66 46.47 34.75
N LYS A 377 38.95 47.16 35.85
CA LYS A 377 40.22 47.02 36.60
C LYS A 377 40.47 45.60 37.13
N ARG A 378 39.39 44.84 37.36
CA ARG A 378 39.45 43.44 37.85
C ARG A 378 39.46 42.41 36.73
N ARG A 379 39.11 42.78 35.48
CA ARG A 379 39.02 41.88 34.32
C ARG A 379 38.11 40.67 34.54
N ASN A 380 37.04 40.84 35.31
CA ASN A 380 36.08 39.76 35.61
C ASN A 380 35.02 39.57 34.51
N LEU A 381 34.79 40.61 33.71
CA LEU A 381 33.85 40.61 32.59
C LEU A 381 34.64 40.74 31.31
N GLY A 382 34.31 39.93 30.32
CA GLY A 382 34.91 40.01 28.99
C GLY A 382 33.90 39.70 27.90
N VAL A 383 34.31 39.98 26.67
CA VAL A 383 33.58 39.57 25.46
C VAL A 383 34.56 38.84 24.56
N ARG A 384 34.06 37.79 23.91
CA ARG A 384 34.80 36.95 22.97
C ARG A 384 34.09 36.97 21.64
N TYR A 385 34.80 37.24 20.55
CA TYR A 385 34.28 37.15 19.19
C TYR A 385 35.11 36.13 18.42
N TYR A 386 34.46 35.21 17.71
CA TYR A 386 35.15 34.06 17.12
C TYR A 386 34.47 33.55 15.86
N GLY A 387 35.27 32.96 14.97
CA GLY A 387 34.79 32.00 13.99
C GLY A 387 34.84 30.59 14.57
N PHE A 388 33.91 29.74 14.14
CA PHE A 388 33.88 28.34 14.55
C PHE A 388 33.58 27.40 13.40
N PHE A 389 34.03 26.16 13.55
CA PHE A 389 33.72 25.07 12.65
C PHE A 389 33.49 23.79 13.45
N SER A 390 32.51 23.01 13.05
CA SER A 390 32.19 21.71 13.64
C SER A 390 31.82 20.69 12.57
N TYR A 391 32.21 19.44 12.83
CA TYR A 391 31.78 18.29 12.06
C TYR A 391 31.23 17.26 13.03
N ASN A 392 30.04 16.74 12.76
CA ASN A 392 29.48 15.59 13.49
C ASN A 392 28.99 14.53 12.49
N GLY A 393 29.33 13.27 12.73
CA GLY A 393 28.86 12.13 11.94
C GLY A 393 28.04 11.16 12.80
N ALA A 394 26.96 10.64 12.23
CA ALA A 394 26.14 9.58 12.82
C ALA A 394 25.54 8.69 11.74
N GLN A 395 25.02 7.55 12.16
CA GLN A 395 24.19 6.71 11.33
C GLN A 395 22.79 6.64 11.95
N VAL A 396 21.73 6.93 11.19
CA VAL A 396 20.35 7.02 11.71
C VAL A 396 19.40 6.18 10.87
N GLY A 397 18.55 5.40 11.54
CA GLY A 397 17.59 4.50 10.92
C GLY A 397 17.63 3.12 11.55
N PHE A 398 16.99 2.14 10.91
CA PHE A 398 16.94 0.77 11.40
C PHE A 398 17.34 -0.23 10.31
N ARG A 399 18.39 -1.03 10.55
CA ARG A 399 18.89 -2.08 9.64
C ARG A 399 19.02 -1.59 8.19
N ALA A 400 18.21 -2.11 7.27
CA ALA A 400 18.24 -1.80 5.83
C ALA A 400 17.84 -0.34 5.49
N THR A 401 17.38 0.42 6.47
CA THR A 401 16.90 1.81 6.33
C THR A 401 17.88 2.81 6.95
N SER A 402 19.04 2.31 7.39
CA SER A 402 20.09 3.08 8.02
C SER A 402 20.75 4.02 7.02
N ASN A 403 20.81 5.31 7.35
CA ASN A 403 21.46 6.33 6.54
C ASN A 403 22.61 6.93 7.32
N ASP A 404 23.77 7.10 6.69
CA ASP A 404 24.83 7.91 7.27
C ASP A 404 24.44 9.38 7.10
N VAL A 405 24.61 10.15 8.16
CA VAL A 405 24.25 11.57 8.25
C VAL A 405 25.45 12.29 8.84
N SER A 406 26.04 13.18 8.05
CA SER A 406 27.06 14.12 8.47
C SER A 406 26.47 15.52 8.59
N LEU A 407 26.84 16.25 9.62
CA LEU A 407 26.49 17.65 9.85
C LEU A 407 27.78 18.47 9.88
N PHE A 408 27.84 19.51 9.05
CA PHE A 408 28.88 20.52 9.05
C PHE A 408 28.30 21.82 9.57
N THR A 409 28.83 22.33 10.67
CA THR A 409 28.37 23.58 11.29
C THR A 409 29.49 24.61 11.20
N TYR A 410 29.22 25.78 10.64
CA TYR A 410 30.25 26.82 10.51
C TYR A 410 29.62 28.20 10.66
N GLY A 411 30.39 29.15 11.19
CA GLY A 411 29.86 30.49 11.38
C GLY A 411 30.71 31.37 12.27
N VAL A 412 30.05 32.38 12.82
CA VAL A 412 30.64 33.38 13.71
C VAL A 412 29.81 33.52 14.97
N GLY A 413 30.45 33.81 16.09
CA GLY A 413 29.78 33.94 17.38
C GLY A 413 30.39 34.99 18.28
N ALA A 414 29.61 35.38 19.28
CA ALA A 414 30.04 36.26 20.34
C ALA A 414 29.53 35.76 21.69
N ASP A 415 30.43 35.67 22.68
CA ASP A 415 30.10 35.26 24.05
C ASP A 415 30.49 36.34 25.05
N ALA A 416 29.65 36.52 26.06
CA ALA A 416 30.02 37.20 27.29
C ALA A 416 30.78 36.23 28.19
N LEU A 417 31.90 36.68 28.74
CA LEU A 417 32.78 35.93 29.63
C LEU A 417 32.64 36.47 31.05
N TYR A 418 32.52 35.56 32.03
CA TYR A 418 32.46 35.92 33.44
C TYR A 418 33.41 35.05 34.27
N ASN A 419 34.42 35.67 34.87
CA ASN A 419 35.39 34.99 35.73
C ASN A 419 34.91 34.98 37.19
N ILE A 420 34.87 33.78 37.79
CA ILE A 420 34.40 33.57 39.18
C ILE A 420 35.57 33.30 40.12
N PHE A 421 36.60 32.62 39.62
CA PHE A 421 37.75 32.23 40.42
C PHE A 421 39.03 32.52 39.66
N SER A 422 39.98 33.14 40.33
CA SER A 422 41.34 33.36 39.85
C SER A 422 42.29 33.06 40.99
N ARG A 423 43.27 32.18 40.76
CA ARG A 423 44.29 31.87 41.75
C ARG A 423 45.66 31.78 41.10
N SER A 424 46.60 32.57 41.62
CA SER A 424 48.01 32.52 41.24
C SER A 424 48.81 31.74 42.28
N TYR A 425 49.68 30.85 41.81
CA TYR A 425 50.62 30.07 42.59
C TYR A 425 52.01 30.19 41.97
N GLN A 426 52.90 30.96 42.62
CA GLN A 426 54.24 31.25 42.11
C GLN A 426 54.21 31.72 40.64
N ASN A 427 54.70 30.88 39.72
CA ASN A 427 54.78 31.17 38.29
C ASN A 427 53.62 30.56 37.47
N ARG A 428 52.49 30.20 38.10
CA ARG A 428 51.32 29.61 37.43
C ARG A 428 50.03 30.30 37.87
N SER A 429 49.10 30.49 36.95
CA SER A 429 47.73 30.98 37.25
C SER A 429 46.68 29.96 36.81
N VAL A 430 45.60 29.88 37.58
CA VAL A 430 44.40 29.11 37.23
C VAL A 430 43.19 30.03 37.34
N ASP A 431 42.47 30.20 36.23
CA ASP A 431 41.31 31.06 36.14
C ASP A 431 40.11 30.25 35.67
N MET A 432 39.02 30.29 36.42
CA MET A 432 37.78 29.57 36.09
C MET A 432 36.63 30.56 35.92
N GLY A 433 35.84 30.34 34.88
CA GLY A 433 34.70 31.18 34.55
C GLY A 433 33.64 30.49 33.72
N PHE A 434 32.56 31.22 33.47
CA PHE A 434 31.49 30.83 32.57
C PHE A 434 31.53 31.69 31.31
N PHE A 435 30.94 31.17 30.24
CA PHE A 435 30.63 31.93 29.05
C PHE A 435 29.18 31.68 28.62
N SER A 436 28.57 32.71 28.02
CA SER A 436 27.21 32.65 27.48
C SER A 436 27.15 33.55 26.25
N GLY A 437 26.69 33.02 25.13
CA GLY A 437 26.73 33.72 23.86
C GLY A 437 25.76 33.24 22.81
N MET A 438 25.86 33.88 21.65
CA MET A 438 25.06 33.59 20.47
C MET A 438 25.98 33.43 19.26
N GLN A 439 25.64 32.48 18.39
CA GLN A 439 26.33 32.18 17.15
C GLN A 439 25.35 32.31 15.98
N LEU A 440 25.81 32.88 14.86
CA LEU A 440 25.15 32.79 13.57
C LEU A 440 25.83 31.67 12.78
N ALA A 441 25.10 30.59 12.52
CA ALA A 441 25.63 29.36 11.95
C ALA A 441 24.98 29.02 10.61
N GLY A 442 25.80 28.62 9.63
CA GLY A 442 25.39 27.79 8.52
C GLY A 442 25.56 26.32 8.91
N GLU A 443 24.50 25.54 8.79
CA GLU A 443 24.52 24.09 9.00
C GLU A 443 24.25 23.38 7.69
N THR A 444 25.10 22.42 7.34
CA THR A 444 24.94 21.59 6.13
C THR A 444 24.84 20.12 6.51
N PHE A 445 23.68 19.52 6.23
CA PHE A 445 23.47 18.07 6.33
C PHE A 445 23.88 17.37 5.04
N ASN A 446 24.67 16.31 5.15
CA ASN A 446 25.02 15.41 4.06
C ASN A 446 24.61 13.99 4.45
N SER A 447 23.60 13.45 3.77
CA SER A 447 23.09 12.10 4.07
C SER A 447 23.22 11.18 2.86
N THR A 448 23.47 9.88 3.10
CA THR A 448 23.42 8.84 2.06
C THR A 448 22.05 8.74 1.39
N LEU A 449 20.99 9.26 2.03
CA LEU A 449 19.64 9.37 1.47
C LEU A 449 19.62 10.10 0.12
N LYS A 450 20.54 11.04 -0.12
CA LYS A 450 20.65 11.75 -1.42
C LYS A 450 20.97 10.82 -2.60
N ASN A 451 21.54 9.64 -2.32
CA ASN A 451 21.90 8.67 -3.33
C ASN A 451 20.74 7.74 -3.69
N ASP A 452 19.65 7.75 -2.90
CA ASP A 452 18.47 6.94 -3.16
C ASP A 452 17.81 7.34 -4.50
N PRO A 453 17.57 6.38 -5.42
CA PRO A 453 16.93 6.67 -6.70
C PRO A 453 15.58 7.38 -6.59
N ASN A 454 14.77 7.04 -5.59
CA ASN A 454 13.44 7.60 -5.37
C ASN A 454 13.50 9.03 -4.84
N VAL A 455 14.54 9.34 -4.07
CA VAL A 455 14.83 10.70 -3.59
C VAL A 455 15.23 11.59 -4.76
N LYS A 456 16.10 11.11 -5.67
CA LYS A 456 16.52 11.83 -6.86
C LYS A 456 15.38 12.10 -7.85
N LEU A 457 14.44 11.16 -7.97
CA LEU A 457 13.37 11.23 -8.96
C LEU A 457 12.25 12.21 -8.56
N HIS A 458 11.98 12.37 -7.26
CA HIS A 458 10.74 13.02 -6.81
C HIS A 458 10.91 14.22 -5.89
N GLY A 459 12.09 14.49 -5.32
CA GLY A 459 12.23 15.52 -4.30
C GLY A 459 13.30 16.57 -4.57
N LYS A 460 13.21 17.65 -3.80
CA LYS A 460 14.28 18.64 -3.65
C LYS A 460 15.00 18.40 -2.33
N LEU A 461 16.33 18.47 -2.37
CA LEU A 461 17.18 18.36 -1.20
C LEU A 461 17.56 19.76 -0.73
N GLU A 462 17.25 20.07 0.53
CA GLU A 462 17.66 21.31 1.19
C GLU A 462 18.72 20.96 2.24
N SER A 463 19.96 20.85 1.77
CA SER A 463 21.07 20.40 2.60
C SER A 463 21.58 21.48 3.56
N THR A 464 21.50 22.76 3.20
CA THR A 464 22.12 23.86 3.94
C THR A 464 21.08 24.86 4.42
N HIS A 465 21.16 25.26 5.69
CA HIS A 465 20.32 26.30 6.29
C HIS A 465 21.15 27.20 7.21
N PHE A 466 20.60 28.39 7.50
CA PHE A 466 21.19 29.32 8.46
C PHE A 466 20.32 29.41 9.71
N GLN A 467 20.95 29.45 10.87
CA GLN A 467 20.25 29.59 12.15
C GLN A 467 21.09 30.27 13.23
N PHE A 468 20.43 30.64 14.32
CA PHE A 468 21.10 31.06 15.54
C PHE A 468 21.33 29.86 16.46
N LEU A 469 22.51 29.76 17.05
CA LEU A 469 22.82 28.81 18.11
C LEU A 469 23.10 29.59 19.40
N PHE A 470 22.63 29.09 20.52
CA PHE A 470 23.07 29.58 21.83
C PHE A 470 24.23 28.73 22.32
N ASP A 471 25.27 29.38 22.85
CA ASP A 471 26.46 28.71 23.39
C ASP A 471 26.61 29.04 24.87
N PHE A 472 26.70 28.01 25.70
CA PHE A 472 26.85 28.16 27.15
C PHE A 472 27.89 27.19 27.66
N GLY A 473 28.70 27.60 28.63
CA GLY A 473 29.63 26.65 29.22
C GLY A 473 30.56 27.20 30.27
N MET A 474 31.50 26.35 30.63
CA MET A 474 32.54 26.60 31.60
C MET A 474 33.89 26.61 30.92
N ARG A 475 34.79 27.47 31.40
CA ARG A 475 36.17 27.57 30.94
C ARG A 475 37.13 27.58 32.11
N MET A 476 38.26 26.93 31.91
CA MET A 476 39.39 26.91 32.84
C MET A 476 40.65 27.26 32.06
N ASN A 477 41.31 28.35 32.46
CA ASN A 477 42.57 28.78 31.88
C ASN A 477 43.73 28.43 32.83
N PHE A 478 44.86 28.03 32.26
CA PHE A 478 46.11 27.71 32.91
C PHE A 478 47.22 28.57 32.31
N GLY A 479 47.70 29.57 33.05
CA GLY A 479 48.80 30.45 32.63
C GLY A 479 50.14 30.05 33.23
N LYS A 480 51.24 30.31 32.49
CA LYS A 480 52.62 30.27 33.02
C LYS A 480 53.17 31.70 33.04
N LEU A 481 53.45 32.25 34.22
CA LEU A 481 54.09 33.55 34.39
C LEU A 481 55.59 33.39 34.10
N GLY A 482 56.06 33.93 32.96
CA GLY A 482 57.48 34.00 32.64
C GLY A 482 58.13 35.22 33.30
N GLU A 483 59.20 35.00 34.05
CA GLU A 483 59.93 36.03 34.82
C GLU A 483 60.58 37.13 33.95
N LYS A 484 60.64 36.96 32.62
CA LYS A 484 61.35 37.88 31.70
C LYS A 484 60.60 38.26 30.41
N THR A 485 59.36 37.84 30.23
CA THR A 485 58.59 38.15 29.02
C THR A 485 57.19 38.61 29.40
N LYS A 486 56.79 39.82 29.00
CA LYS A 486 55.42 40.36 29.13
C LYS A 486 54.37 39.61 28.28
N ARG A 487 54.61 38.33 27.94
CA ARG A 487 53.73 37.50 27.11
C ARG A 487 53.14 36.38 27.97
N HIS A 488 51.82 36.37 28.10
CA HIS A 488 51.09 35.40 28.88
C HIS A 488 50.52 34.33 27.95
N ASN A 489 51.27 33.25 27.78
CA ASN A 489 50.78 32.06 27.09
C ASN A 489 49.85 31.31 28.04
N GLN A 490 48.60 31.11 27.63
CA GLN A 490 47.60 30.44 28.46
C GLN A 490 47.01 29.23 27.73
N HIS A 491 46.93 28.10 28.42
CA HIS A 491 46.18 26.94 27.96
C HIS A 491 44.75 27.02 28.48
N THR A 492 43.77 26.66 27.67
CA THR A 492 42.35 26.74 28.04
C THR A 492 41.69 25.38 27.89
N VAL A 493 40.86 24.99 28.84
CA VAL A 493 39.94 23.86 28.73
C VAL A 493 38.52 24.42 28.79
N GLU A 494 37.70 24.10 27.80
CA GLU A 494 36.29 24.51 27.77
C GLU A 494 35.39 23.28 27.73
N ILE A 495 34.28 23.34 28.46
CA ILE A 495 33.18 22.41 28.33
C ILE A 495 31.94 23.26 28.06
N GLY A 496 31.30 23.04 26.91
CA GLY A 496 30.17 23.84 26.48
C GLY A 496 29.03 23.02 25.90
N VAL A 497 27.87 23.66 25.81
CA VAL A 497 26.64 23.13 25.25
C VAL A 497 26.13 24.12 24.22
N GLN A 498 25.90 23.63 23.00
CA GLN A 498 25.26 24.40 21.93
C GLN A 498 23.80 23.98 21.78
N VAL A 499 22.91 24.97 21.69
CA VAL A 499 21.47 24.76 21.51
C VAL A 499 21.00 25.44 20.22
N PRO A 500 20.66 24.65 19.19
CA PRO A 500 20.09 25.17 17.94
C PRO A 500 18.65 25.69 18.11
N THR A 501 18.22 26.60 17.24
CA THR A 501 16.92 27.28 17.34
C THR A 501 15.89 26.85 16.27
N ILE A 502 16.32 26.27 15.15
CA ILE A 502 15.46 26.00 14.00
C ILE A 502 15.47 24.51 13.61
N TYR A 503 14.30 23.97 13.28
CA TYR A 503 14.13 22.64 12.68
C TYR A 503 14.29 22.70 11.16
N ASN A 504 15.10 21.81 10.57
CA ASN A 504 15.30 21.77 9.11
C ASN A 504 14.61 20.56 8.44
N THR A 505 14.09 20.77 7.23
CA THR A 505 13.52 19.74 6.38
C THR A 505 14.50 19.38 5.27
N TYR A 506 15.18 18.23 5.40
CA TYR A 506 16.21 17.79 4.47
C TYR A 506 15.64 17.34 3.11
N TYR A 507 14.49 16.67 3.14
CA TYR A 507 13.78 16.19 1.95
C TYR A 507 12.30 16.50 2.03
N LYS A 508 11.72 16.90 0.90
CA LYS A 508 10.28 17.10 0.72
C LYS A 508 9.84 16.71 -0.69
N SER A 509 8.83 15.86 -0.77
CA SER A 509 8.11 15.52 -2.01
C SER A 509 6.68 15.10 -1.70
N ALA A 510 5.68 15.74 -2.33
CA ALA A 510 4.27 15.32 -2.33
C ALA A 510 3.72 14.81 -0.97
N GLY A 511 4.03 15.51 0.13
CA GLY A 511 3.59 15.15 1.49
C GLY A 511 4.55 14.23 2.27
N THR A 512 5.47 13.57 1.58
CA THR A 512 6.60 12.82 2.18
C THR A 512 7.72 13.77 2.57
N THR A 513 8.16 13.72 3.83
CA THR A 513 9.25 14.57 4.35
C THR A 513 10.22 13.77 5.21
N VAL A 514 11.52 14.05 5.08
CA VAL A 514 12.56 13.61 6.02
C VAL A 514 13.21 14.85 6.60
N LYS A 515 13.17 14.96 7.92
CA LYS A 515 13.76 16.07 8.69
C LYS A 515 14.92 15.55 9.50
N TYR A 516 16.03 16.27 9.47
CA TYR A 516 17.15 16.05 10.37
C TYR A 516 17.28 17.25 11.29
N PHE A 517 17.48 16.96 12.57
CA PHE A 517 17.63 17.99 13.58
C PHE A 517 18.58 17.56 14.69
N ARG A 518 19.42 18.50 15.14
CA ARG A 518 20.28 18.34 16.31
C ARG A 518 19.68 19.14 17.46
N PRO A 519 19.12 18.52 18.51
CA PRO A 519 18.49 19.26 19.61
C PRO A 519 19.50 19.97 20.52
N TYR A 520 20.68 19.38 20.67
CA TYR A 520 21.80 19.96 21.39
C TYR A 520 23.11 19.28 20.97
N SER A 521 24.22 19.92 21.24
CA SER A 521 25.53 19.28 21.29
C SER A 521 26.30 19.70 22.53
N VAL A 522 27.13 18.80 23.03
CA VAL A 522 28.06 19.04 24.14
C VAL A 522 29.46 18.89 23.57
N TYR A 523 30.34 19.83 23.87
CA TYR A 523 31.73 19.75 23.45
C TYR A 523 32.67 19.91 24.65
N TRP A 524 33.85 19.31 24.52
CA TRP A 524 35.00 19.63 25.35
C TRP A 524 36.17 19.97 24.45
N SER A 525 36.79 21.12 24.69
CA SER A 525 37.88 21.61 23.86
C SER A 525 39.09 21.99 24.69
N TYR A 526 40.25 21.85 24.07
CA TYR A 526 41.51 22.33 24.57
C TYR A 526 42.01 23.43 23.63
N GLY A 527 42.54 24.50 24.21
CA GLY A 527 42.93 25.68 23.48
C GLY A 527 44.17 26.34 24.00
N TYR A 528 44.60 27.32 23.23
CA TYR A 528 45.75 28.14 23.50
C TYR A 528 45.41 29.60 23.21
N SER A 529 45.76 30.47 24.14
CA SER A 529 45.65 31.92 24.02
C SER A 529 47.05 32.55 23.95
N PHE A 530 47.25 33.52 23.06
CA PHE A 530 48.54 34.15 22.76
C PHE A 530 48.45 35.66 22.55
#